data_AF-A0A7J6D4Y7-F1
#
_entry.id   AF-A0A7J6D4Y7-F1
#
_cell.length_a   1.000
_cell.length_b   1.000
_cell.length_c   1.000
_cell.angle_alpha   90.00
_cell.angle_beta   90.00
_cell.angle_gamma   90.00
#
_symmetry.space_group_name_H-M   'P 1'
#
loop_
_entity.id
_entity.type
_entity.pdbx_description
1 polymer ?
#
loop_
_entity_poly.entity_id
_entity_poly.type
_entity_poly.pdbx_seq_one_letter_code
_entity_poly.pdbx_strand_id
1 'polypeptide(L)'
;MRLVNPLTSLEGKLETLGGRDTEGKADSCELVKEMASVKDLLVDSLKELVEADLKEFQWKLKNDHECIPQSEMENADRLKTVDKLVDCFGPEEAVKITVDILRKMKQNDLASS
;
A
#
# COMPACT_ATOMS: atom_id res chain seq x y z
N MET A 1 15.63 -7.44 -18.34
CA MET A 1 14.59 -7.64 -17.31
C MET A 1 13.72 -6.41 -17.32
N ARG A 2 12.41 -6.53 -17.58
CA ARG A 2 11.50 -5.38 -17.47
C ARG A 2 11.33 -5.12 -15.98
N LEU A 3 11.83 -3.99 -15.50
CA LEU A 3 11.48 -3.48 -14.18
C LEU A 3 9.97 -3.17 -14.26
N VAL A 4 9.15 -4.12 -13.85
CA VAL A 4 7.74 -3.85 -13.57
C VAL A 4 7.74 -2.86 -12.41
N ASN A 5 7.24 -1.66 -12.70
CA ASN A 5 7.26 -0.56 -11.76
C ASN A 5 5.95 -0.65 -10.96
N PRO A 6 6.00 -0.97 -9.66
CA PRO A 6 4.80 -1.21 -8.84
C PRO A 6 3.85 0.00 -8.85
N LEU A 7 4.37 1.22 -9.00
CA LEU A 7 3.57 2.43 -9.13
C LEU A 7 2.67 2.43 -10.38
N THR A 8 3.15 1.91 -11.51
CA THR A 8 2.38 1.89 -12.76
C THR A 8 1.24 0.87 -12.71
N SER A 9 1.43 -0.21 -11.92
CA SER A 9 0.40 -1.20 -11.62
C SER A 9 -0.67 -0.64 -10.67
N LEU A 10 -0.24 0.16 -9.68
CA LEU A 10 -1.10 0.83 -8.71
C LEU A 10 -1.96 1.93 -9.34
N GLU A 11 -1.37 2.78 -10.18
CA GLU A 11 -2.10 3.91 -10.81
C GLU A 11 -3.20 3.41 -11.77
N GLY A 12 -2.91 2.38 -12.58
CA GLY A 12 -3.93 1.77 -13.46
C GLY A 12 -5.05 1.03 -12.71
N LYS A 13 -4.81 0.57 -11.47
CA LYS A 13 -5.82 -0.10 -10.64
C LYS A 13 -6.69 0.87 -9.85
N LEU A 14 -6.20 2.07 -9.53
CA LEU A 14 -6.98 3.11 -8.84
C LEU A 14 -8.15 3.63 -9.69
N GLU A 15 -7.99 3.69 -11.02
CA GLU A 15 -9.05 4.08 -11.96
C GLU A 15 -10.23 3.08 -12.02
N THR A 16 -10.05 1.84 -11.56
CA THR A 16 -11.12 0.81 -11.61
C THR A 16 -12.07 0.87 -10.41
N LEU A 17 -11.71 1.59 -9.35
CA LEU A 17 -12.55 1.75 -8.15
C LEU A 17 -13.60 2.87 -8.29
N GLY A 18 -13.55 3.66 -9.37
CA GLY A 18 -14.40 4.84 -9.57
C GLY A 18 -15.74 4.62 -10.28
N GLY A 19 -16.18 3.38 -10.53
CA GLY A 19 -17.38 3.14 -11.34
C GLY A 19 -18.23 1.96 -10.90
N ARG A 20 -19.13 2.16 -9.94
CA ARG A 20 -20.34 1.33 -9.79
C ARG A 20 -21.51 2.16 -9.25
N ASP A 21 -22.39 2.55 -10.15
CA ASP A 21 -23.79 2.78 -9.83
C ASP A 21 -24.34 1.53 -9.11
N THR A 22 -24.71 1.65 -7.84
CA THR A 22 -25.46 0.62 -7.12
C THR A 22 -26.61 1.27 -6.38
N GLU A 23 -27.70 1.50 -7.11
CA GLU A 23 -29.02 1.52 -6.50
C GLU A 23 -29.29 0.12 -5.92
N GLY A 24 -29.44 0.04 -4.59
CA GLY A 24 -30.09 -1.10 -3.94
C GLY A 24 -29.26 -1.81 -2.88
N LYS A 25 -29.51 -1.41 -1.62
CA LYS A 25 -29.30 -2.19 -0.39
C LYS A 25 -27.85 -2.65 -0.14
N ALA A 26 -27.10 -1.79 0.55
CA ALA A 26 -25.81 -2.13 1.14
C ALA A 26 -25.94 -3.36 2.04
N ASP A 27 -25.55 -4.52 1.52
CA ASP A 27 -25.36 -5.74 2.27
C ASP A 27 -24.03 -5.64 3.02
N SER A 28 -24.01 -6.05 4.29
CA SER A 28 -22.82 -6.00 5.16
C SER A 28 -21.63 -6.79 4.59
N CYS A 29 -21.85 -7.65 3.60
CA CYS A 29 -20.82 -8.42 2.89
C CYS A 29 -20.11 -7.63 1.77
N GLU A 30 -20.66 -6.49 1.31
CA GLU A 30 -20.07 -5.75 0.18
C GLU A 30 -18.89 -4.87 0.61
N LEU A 31 -18.96 -4.27 1.81
CA LEU A 31 -17.84 -3.52 2.41
C LEU A 31 -16.61 -4.40 2.60
N VAL A 32 -16.74 -5.62 3.13
CA VAL A 32 -15.58 -6.53 3.33
C VAL A 32 -14.89 -6.93 2.02
N LYS A 33 -15.61 -6.94 0.90
CA LYS A 33 -15.04 -7.25 -0.42
C LYS A 33 -14.12 -6.13 -0.92
N GLU A 34 -14.43 -4.89 -0.60
CA GLU A 34 -13.61 -3.74 -0.93
C GLU A 34 -12.33 -3.69 -0.08
N MET A 35 -12.44 -3.96 1.24
CA MET A 35 -11.28 -4.05 2.13
C MET A 35 -10.30 -5.14 1.67
N ALA A 36 -10.82 -6.32 1.29
CA ALA A 36 -10.00 -7.43 0.80
C ALA A 36 -9.27 -7.05 -0.50
N SER A 37 -9.99 -6.39 -1.43
CA SER A 37 -9.41 -5.96 -2.71
C SER A 37 -8.28 -4.94 -2.52
N VAL A 38 -8.42 -4.03 -1.56
CA VAL A 38 -7.36 -3.05 -1.23
C VAL A 38 -6.16 -3.73 -0.58
N LYS A 39 -6.37 -4.63 0.39
CA LYS A 39 -5.29 -5.38 1.01
C LYS A 39 -4.51 -6.19 -0.01
N ASP A 40 -5.17 -6.92 -0.90
CA ASP A 40 -4.51 -7.70 -1.96
C ASP A 40 -3.67 -6.82 -2.89
N LEU A 41 -4.21 -5.67 -3.30
CA LEU A 41 -3.51 -4.71 -4.15
C LEU A 41 -2.25 -4.15 -3.48
N LEU A 42 -2.33 -3.80 -2.20
CA LEU A 42 -1.18 -3.34 -1.42
C LEU A 42 -0.15 -4.45 -1.27
N VAL A 43 -0.58 -5.67 -0.95
CA VAL A 43 0.29 -6.84 -0.78
C VAL A 43 1.04 -7.13 -2.08
N ASP A 44 0.36 -7.14 -3.23
CA ASP A 44 1.00 -7.38 -4.52
C ASP A 44 2.03 -6.30 -4.84
N SER A 45 1.73 -5.04 -4.52
CA SER A 45 2.68 -3.93 -4.70
C SER A 45 3.94 -4.11 -3.83
N LEU A 46 3.78 -4.53 -2.58
CA LEU A 46 4.91 -4.80 -1.67
C LEU A 46 5.65 -6.11 -2.02
N LYS A 47 5.03 -7.06 -2.73
CA LYS A 47 5.71 -8.27 -3.25
C LYS A 47 6.70 -7.95 -4.35
N GLU A 48 6.47 -6.89 -5.12
CA GLU A 48 7.40 -6.43 -6.16
C GLU A 48 8.67 -5.78 -5.58
N LEU A 49 8.65 -5.41 -4.29
CA LEU A 49 9.82 -4.89 -3.58
C LEU A 49 10.76 -6.03 -3.13
N VAL A 50 12.05 -5.82 -3.34
CA VAL A 50 13.09 -6.67 -2.73
C VAL A 50 13.17 -6.42 -1.22
N GLU A 51 13.84 -7.30 -0.47
CA GLU A 51 13.88 -7.19 0.99
C GLU A 51 14.52 -5.89 1.50
N ALA A 52 15.50 -5.35 0.78
CA ALA A 52 16.13 -4.07 1.12
C ALA A 52 15.13 -2.90 1.00
N ASP A 53 14.44 -2.81 -0.14
CA ASP A 53 13.41 -1.81 -0.41
C ASP A 53 12.24 -1.94 0.57
N LEU A 54 11.81 -3.17 0.90
CA LEU A 54 10.76 -3.39 1.89
C LEU A 54 11.16 -2.85 3.27
N LYS A 55 12.41 -3.06 3.69
CA LYS A 55 12.92 -2.51 4.95
C LYS A 55 12.96 -0.98 4.93
N GLU A 56 13.35 -0.37 3.82
CA GLU A 56 13.30 1.08 3.68
C GLU A 56 11.86 1.60 3.69
N PHE A 57 10.93 0.94 3.01
CA PHE A 57 9.51 1.26 3.01
C PHE A 57 8.96 1.24 4.44
N GLN A 58 9.20 0.16 5.19
CA GLN A 58 8.77 0.03 6.59
C GLN A 58 9.44 1.08 7.49
N TRP A 59 10.69 1.42 7.21
CA TRP A 59 11.41 2.47 7.93
C TRP A 59 10.81 3.86 7.66
N LYS A 60 10.47 4.20 6.41
CA LYS A 60 9.78 5.45 6.09
C LYS A 60 8.39 5.47 6.72
N LEU A 61 7.64 4.37 6.61
CA LEU A 61 6.30 4.26 7.18
C LEU A 61 6.26 4.55 8.68
N LYS A 62 7.21 4.03 9.47
CA LYS A 62 7.28 4.28 10.91
C LYS A 62 7.83 5.67 11.29
N ASN A 63 8.60 6.32 10.41
CA ASN A 63 9.16 7.65 10.67
C ASN A 63 8.18 8.76 10.26
N ASP A 64 7.47 8.58 9.15
CA ASP A 64 6.51 9.54 8.63
C ASP A 64 5.16 9.46 9.37
N HIS A 65 4.88 8.35 10.05
CA HIS A 65 3.60 8.13 10.73
C HIS A 65 3.72 7.50 12.13
N GLU A 66 3.32 8.26 13.15
CA GLU A 66 3.36 7.84 14.56
C GLU A 66 2.30 6.78 14.93
N CYS A 67 1.33 6.49 14.06
CA CYS A 67 0.26 5.53 14.34
C CYS A 67 0.76 4.09 14.55
N ILE A 68 1.91 3.74 13.95
CA ILE A 68 2.44 2.38 13.96
C ILE A 68 3.61 2.28 14.95
N PRO A 69 3.51 1.45 16.00
CA PRO A 69 4.60 1.26 16.95
C PRO A 69 5.86 0.73 16.27
N GLN A 70 7.03 1.26 16.63
CA GLN A 70 8.30 0.81 16.08
C GLN A 70 8.57 -0.68 16.30
N SER A 71 8.14 -1.22 17.45
CA SER A 71 8.24 -2.63 17.80
C SER A 71 7.43 -3.54 16.88
N GLU A 72 6.32 -3.06 16.33
CA GLU A 72 5.47 -3.84 15.45
C GLU A 72 6.07 -4.03 14.05
N MET A 73 6.94 -3.09 13.63
CA MET A 73 7.57 -3.05 12.30
C MET A 73 8.96 -3.71 12.26
N GLU A 74 9.63 -3.92 13.39
CA GLU A 74 11.00 -4.46 13.45
C GLU A 74 11.15 -5.86 12.82
N ASN A 75 10.07 -6.63 12.73
CA ASN A 75 10.01 -7.93 12.05
C ASN A 75 8.73 -8.10 11.22
N ALA A 76 8.15 -6.99 10.74
CA ALA A 76 6.93 -7.08 9.95
C ALA A 76 7.24 -7.73 8.59
N ASP A 77 6.43 -8.73 8.22
CA ASP A 77 6.36 -9.19 6.84
C ASP A 77 5.42 -8.30 6.03
N ARG A 78 5.34 -8.56 4.72
CA ARG A 78 4.51 -7.78 3.78
C ARG A 78 3.05 -7.75 4.21
N LEU A 79 2.51 -8.86 4.72
CA LEU A 79 1.11 -8.95 5.14
C LEU A 79 0.88 -8.11 6.40
N LYS A 80 1.76 -8.26 7.40
CA LYS A 80 1.70 -7.49 8.65
C LYS A 80 1.82 -5.99 8.37
N THR A 81 2.64 -5.57 7.41
CA THR A 81 2.73 -4.16 7.00
C THR A 81 1.41 -3.66 6.41
N VAL A 82 0.78 -4.43 5.52
CA VAL A 82 -0.51 -4.04 4.91
C VAL A 82 -1.64 -4.02 5.93
N ASP A 83 -1.71 -5.01 6.82
CA ASP A 83 -2.71 -5.03 7.88
C ASP A 83 -2.60 -3.78 8.75
N LYS A 84 -1.38 -3.38 9.15
CA LYS A 84 -1.18 -2.16 9.93
C LYS A 84 -1.52 -0.89 9.17
N LEU A 85 -1.22 -0.81 7.88
CA LEU A 85 -1.60 0.33 7.05
C LEU A 85 -3.13 0.50 7.01
N VAL A 86 -3.85 -0.58 6.73
CA VAL A 86 -5.31 -0.54 6.62
C VAL A 86 -5.96 -0.34 7.99
N ASP A 87 -5.42 -0.94 9.06
CA ASP A 87 -5.97 -0.79 10.41
C ASP A 87 -5.75 0.63 10.97
N CYS A 88 -4.61 1.28 10.69
CA CYS A 88 -4.32 2.63 11.18
C CYS A 88 -4.98 3.75 10.38
N PHE A 89 -4.99 3.63 9.04
CA PHE A 89 -5.37 4.73 8.15
C PHE A 89 -6.68 4.47 7.42
N GLY A 90 -7.14 3.22 7.36
CA GLY A 90 -8.23 2.79 6.50
C GLY A 90 -7.74 2.45 5.08
N PRO A 91 -8.59 1.77 4.29
CA PRO A 91 -8.21 1.23 2.99
C PRO A 91 -7.78 2.30 1.98
N GLU A 92 -8.54 3.40 1.84
CA GLU A 92 -8.24 4.45 0.87
C GLU A 92 -6.93 5.18 1.19
N GLU A 93 -6.73 5.58 2.45
CA GLU A 93 -5.50 6.26 2.87
C GLU A 93 -4.29 5.33 2.84
N ALA A 94 -4.46 4.04 3.15
CA ALA A 94 -3.39 3.06 3.04
C ALA A 94 -2.80 2.99 1.62
N VAL A 95 -3.65 3.08 0.59
CA VAL A 95 -3.21 3.15 -0.82
C VAL A 95 -2.42 4.42 -1.09
N LYS A 96 -2.92 5.58 -0.66
CA LYS A 96 -2.24 6.88 -0.87
C LYS A 96 -0.87 6.92 -0.19
N ILE A 97 -0.79 6.48 1.07
CA ILE A 97 0.45 6.42 1.84
C ILE A 97 1.46 5.50 1.15
N THR A 98 1.02 4.32 0.71
CA THR A 98 1.89 3.37 0.02
C THR A 98 2.47 3.97 -1.26
N VAL A 99 1.64 4.63 -2.08
CA VAL A 99 2.07 5.31 -3.30
C VAL A 99 3.06 6.45 -3.01
N ASP A 100 2.81 7.25 -1.97
CA ASP A 100 3.69 8.37 -1.58
C ASP A 100 5.08 7.88 -1.13
N ILE A 101 5.13 6.84 -0.28
CA ILE A 101 6.39 6.26 0.19
C ILE A 101 7.18 5.64 -0.98
N LEU A 102 6.51 4.87 -1.84
CA LEU A 102 7.15 4.27 -3.03
C LEU A 102 7.72 5.34 -3.97
N ARG A 103 7.04 6.47 -4.11
CA ARG A 103 7.49 7.62 -4.90
C ARG A 103 8.72 8.27 -4.28
N LYS A 104 8.72 8.51 -2.97
CA LYS A 104 9.87 9.05 -2.22
C LYS A 104 11.10 8.14 -2.34
N MET A 105 10.91 6.82 -2.29
CA MET A 105 12.01 5.86 -2.49
C MET A 105 12.59 5.97 -3.90
N LYS A 106 11.74 5.97 -4.94
CA LYS A 106 12.19 6.15 -6.33
C LYS A 106 12.90 7.47 -6.61
N GLN A 107 12.50 8.55 -5.95
CA GLN A 107 13.15 9.86 -6.12
C GLN A 107 14.55 9.89 -5.50
N ASN A 108 14.82 9.07 -4.47
CA ASN A 108 16.16 8.94 -3.89
C ASN A 108 17.14 8.23 -4.83
N ASP A 109 16.67 7.22 -5.58
CA ASP A 109 17.47 6.56 -6.64
C ASP A 109 17.82 7.51 -7.81
N LEU A 110 16.98 8.51 -8.08
CA LEU A 110 17.19 9.47 -9.17
C LEU A 110 18.04 10.68 -8.78
N ALA A 111 18.37 10.86 -7.50
CA ALA A 111 19.18 11.98 -7.01
C ALA A 111 20.70 11.82 -7.24
N SER A 112 21.13 10.78 -7.97
CA SER A 112 22.50 10.60 -8.43
C SER A 112 22.57 10.77 -9.96
N SER A 113 22.59 12.02 -10.43
CA SER A 113 23.17 12.35 -11.73
C SER A 113 23.84 13.72 -11.70
#